data_AF-A0A9D7XJL3-F1
#
_entry.id   AF-A0A9D7XJL3-F1
#
_cell.length_a   1.000
_cell.length_b   1.000
_cell.length_c   1.000
_cell.angle_alpha   90.00
_cell.angle_beta   90.00
_cell.angle_gamma   90.00
#
_symmetry.space_group_name_H-M   'P 1'
#
loop_
_entity.id
_entity.type
_entity.pdbx_description
1 polymer ?
#
loop_
_entity_poly.entity_id
_entity_poly.type
_entity_poly.pdbx_seq_one_letter_code
_entity_poly.pdbx_strand_id
1 'polypeptide(L)'
;MALLITIHLAWLAWKSRPRPAWARPVFVLLGLMFLLAAVGAWSHDPRNATVNLVNLLGGLLLVPISWHIVTVASVGHDAVPRRHRSFPVVMGATVLLAAVMLGAWIGASHSAVDSSVAGQALHWFHRGLALLAFAMLGHAAWRRSPARLAHALLALLAIEMALGLLLVIGDLPLLIAVAHNLTAAMLLAVTWQLSRESGTQGLSPLADDKRLD
;
A
#
# COMPACT_ATOMS: atom_id res chain seq x y z
N MET A 1 9.15 -12.54 -16.36
CA MET A 1 9.42 -11.20 -16.94
C MET A 1 9.73 -10.15 -15.88
N ALA A 2 8.84 -9.89 -14.91
CA ALA A 2 9.10 -8.89 -13.86
C ALA A 2 10.43 -9.09 -13.09
N LEU A 3 10.77 -10.34 -12.73
CA LEU A 3 12.02 -10.66 -12.02
C LEU A 3 13.28 -10.24 -12.81
N LEU A 4 13.27 -10.48 -14.13
CA LEU A 4 14.39 -10.13 -15.01
C LEU A 4 14.57 -8.61 -15.08
N ILE A 5 13.47 -7.86 -15.13
CA ILE A 5 13.48 -6.40 -15.11
C ILE A 5 14.07 -5.90 -13.79
N THR A 6 13.66 -6.45 -12.64
CA THR A 6 14.21 -6.05 -11.34
C THR A 6 15.68 -6.41 -11.17
N ILE A 7 16.12 -7.55 -11.69
CA ILE A 7 17.55 -7.93 -11.72
C ILE A 7 18.34 -6.92 -12.56
N HIS A 8 17.82 -6.55 -13.73
CA HIS A 8 18.44 -5.57 -14.60
C HIS A 8 18.56 -4.19 -13.93
N LEU A 9 17.50 -3.72 -13.27
CA LEU A 9 17.52 -2.48 -12.48
C LEU A 9 18.52 -2.56 -11.32
N ALA A 10 18.59 -3.69 -10.61
CA ALA A 10 19.55 -3.89 -9.53
C ALA A 10 20.99 -3.87 -10.03
N TRP A 11 21.24 -4.45 -11.21
CA TRP A 11 22.53 -4.41 -11.87
C TRP A 11 22.94 -2.98 -12.28
N LEU A 12 22.01 -2.21 -12.87
CA LEU A 12 22.23 -0.80 -13.20
C LEU A 12 22.52 0.05 -11.95
N ALA A 13 21.76 -0.16 -10.86
CA ALA A 13 21.97 0.50 -9.57
C ALA A 13 23.34 0.16 -8.96
N TRP A 14 23.77 -1.10 -9.06
CA TRP A 14 25.06 -1.55 -8.56
C TRP A 14 26.21 -0.89 -9.32
N LYS A 15 26.11 -0.84 -10.65
CA LYS A 15 27.15 -0.30 -11.52
C LYS A 15 27.28 1.22 -11.42
N SER A 16 26.21 1.91 -11.04
CA SER A 16 26.18 3.37 -10.88
C SER A 16 26.92 3.82 -9.62
N ARG A 17 27.89 4.74 -9.77
CA ARG A 17 28.54 5.46 -8.67
C ARG A 17 28.46 6.97 -8.93
N PRO A 18 27.93 7.78 -7.99
CA PRO A 18 27.33 7.40 -6.70
C PRO A 18 26.04 6.57 -6.84
N ARG A 19 25.68 5.81 -5.79
CA ARG A 19 24.50 4.94 -5.81
C ARG A 19 23.23 5.79 -5.92
N PRO A 20 22.34 5.53 -6.89
CA PRO A 20 21.13 6.31 -7.07
C PRO A 20 20.14 6.11 -5.92
N ALA A 21 19.29 7.11 -5.64
CA ALA A 21 18.30 7.05 -4.56
C ALA A 21 17.29 5.89 -4.72
N TRP A 22 17.05 5.44 -5.95
CA TRP A 22 16.18 4.30 -6.28
C TRP A 22 16.86 2.93 -6.08
N ALA A 23 18.16 2.87 -5.76
CA ALA A 23 18.88 1.61 -5.57
C ALA A 23 18.35 0.78 -4.39
N ARG A 24 18.21 1.41 -3.21
CA ARG A 24 17.72 0.73 -1.98
C ARG A 24 16.35 0.04 -2.18
N PRO A 25 15.30 0.72 -2.69
CA PRO A 25 14.01 0.06 -2.89
C PRO A 25 14.05 -1.03 -3.97
N VAL A 26 14.91 -0.93 -4.99
CA VAL A 26 15.10 -2.01 -5.98
C VAL A 26 15.65 -3.29 -5.34
N PHE A 27 16.63 -3.19 -4.44
CA PHE A 27 17.13 -4.38 -3.72
C PHE A 27 16.08 -4.98 -2.79
N VAL A 28 15.27 -4.16 -2.12
CA VAL A 28 14.15 -4.64 -1.30
C VAL A 28 13.11 -5.36 -2.16
N LEU A 29 12.75 -4.78 -3.31
CA LEU A 29 11.83 -5.40 -4.27
C LEU A 29 12.36 -6.74 -4.76
N LEU A 30 13.64 -6.80 -5.15
CA LEU A 30 14.28 -8.03 -5.62
C LEU A 30 14.30 -9.11 -4.53
N GLY A 31 14.69 -8.76 -3.30
CA GLY A 31 14.67 -9.68 -2.17
C GLY A 31 13.27 -10.22 -1.88
N LEU A 32 12.25 -9.36 -1.94
CA LEU A 32 10.86 -9.75 -1.77
C LEU A 32 10.39 -10.71 -2.89
N MET A 33 10.76 -10.46 -4.14
CA MET A 33 10.42 -11.34 -5.27
C MET A 33 11.10 -12.71 -5.15
N PHE A 34 12.35 -12.78 -4.69
CA PHE A 34 13.02 -14.05 -4.40
C PHE A 34 12.36 -14.81 -3.25
N LEU A 35 12.00 -14.11 -2.17
CA LEU A 35 11.27 -14.70 -1.05
C LEU A 35 9.94 -15.29 -1.53
N LEU A 36 9.15 -14.53 -2.31
CA LEU A 36 7.89 -14.98 -2.90
C LEU A 36 8.07 -16.20 -3.79
N ALA A 37 9.11 -16.23 -4.62
CA ALA A 37 9.42 -17.38 -5.47
C ALA A 37 9.79 -18.63 -4.66
N ALA A 38 10.59 -18.47 -3.58
CA ALA A 38 10.96 -19.57 -2.70
C ALA A 38 9.76 -20.11 -1.92
N VAL A 39 8.94 -19.23 -1.33
CA VAL A 39 7.71 -19.59 -0.61
C VAL A 39 6.69 -20.24 -1.55
N GLY A 40 6.61 -19.78 -2.80
CA GLY A 40 5.79 -20.38 -3.85
C GLY A 40 6.17 -21.83 -4.16
N ALA A 41 7.46 -22.17 -4.13
CA ALA A 41 7.92 -23.55 -4.35
C ALA A 41 7.45 -24.53 -3.25
N TRP A 42 7.18 -24.03 -2.04
CA TRP A 42 6.63 -24.80 -0.93
C TRP A 42 5.09 -24.73 -0.83
N SER A 43 4.40 -24.09 -1.78
CA SER A 43 2.92 -23.96 -1.76
C SER A 43 2.16 -25.23 -2.16
N HIS A 44 2.78 -26.41 -2.04
CA HIS A 44 2.14 -27.68 -2.38
C HIS A 44 1.00 -28.08 -1.44
N ASP A 45 0.90 -27.49 -0.24
CA ASP A 45 -0.23 -27.70 0.68
C ASP A 45 -1.09 -26.43 0.80
N PRO A 46 -2.32 -26.43 0.24
CA PRO A 46 -3.28 -25.31 0.36
C PRO A 46 -3.64 -24.94 1.81
N ARG A 47 -3.38 -25.82 2.78
CA ARG A 47 -3.75 -25.62 4.18
C ARG A 47 -2.76 -24.76 4.96
N ASN A 48 -1.62 -24.43 4.38
CA ASN A 48 -0.59 -23.64 5.05
C ASN A 48 -0.93 -22.14 5.00
N ALA A 49 -1.79 -21.70 5.92
CA ALA A 49 -2.26 -20.32 6.06
C ALA A 49 -1.11 -19.29 6.06
N THR A 50 0.01 -19.63 6.68
CA THR A 50 1.19 -18.75 6.75
C THR A 50 1.84 -18.55 5.38
N VAL A 51 1.98 -19.61 4.58
CA VAL A 51 2.55 -19.54 3.22
C VAL A 51 1.65 -18.69 2.33
N ASN A 52 0.33 -18.91 2.41
CA ASN A 52 -0.64 -18.13 1.63
C ASN A 52 -0.65 -16.65 2.04
N LEU A 53 -0.59 -16.37 3.36
CA LEU A 53 -0.48 -15.01 3.89
C LEU A 53 0.78 -14.30 3.37
N VAL A 54 1.94 -14.94 3.47
CA VAL A 54 3.21 -14.37 3.00
C VAL A 54 3.14 -14.09 1.51
N ASN A 55 2.52 -14.98 0.73
CA ASN A 55 2.38 -14.78 -0.71
C ASN A 55 1.45 -13.61 -1.06
N LEU A 56 0.30 -13.52 -0.39
CA LEU A 56 -0.65 -12.41 -0.56
C LEU A 56 -0.04 -11.06 -0.13
N LEU A 57 0.55 -11.01 1.07
CA LEU A 57 1.18 -9.80 1.59
C LEU A 57 2.38 -9.37 0.74
N GLY A 58 3.23 -10.32 0.36
CA GLY A 58 4.38 -10.03 -0.48
C GLY A 58 3.93 -9.48 -1.83
N GLY A 59 2.96 -10.13 -2.49
CA GLY A 59 2.38 -9.65 -3.76
C GLY A 59 1.78 -8.25 -3.64
N LEU A 60 1.04 -7.98 -2.57
CA LEU A 60 0.44 -6.67 -2.30
C LEU A 60 1.50 -5.57 -2.15
N LEU A 61 2.60 -5.87 -1.45
CA LEU A 61 3.70 -4.93 -1.22
C LEU A 61 4.53 -4.64 -2.48
N LEU A 62 4.52 -5.52 -3.49
CA LEU A 62 5.20 -5.26 -4.76
C LEU A 62 4.68 -3.98 -5.42
N VAL A 63 3.38 -3.70 -5.35
CA VAL A 63 2.73 -2.54 -5.99
C VAL A 63 3.22 -1.20 -5.43
N PRO A 64 3.09 -0.89 -4.12
CA PRO A 64 3.56 0.37 -3.55
C PRO A 64 5.08 0.52 -3.64
N ILE A 65 5.85 -0.58 -3.55
CA ILE A 65 7.32 -0.53 -3.69
C ILE A 65 7.70 -0.20 -5.14
N SER A 66 7.06 -0.82 -6.13
CA SER A 66 7.31 -0.54 -7.56
C SER A 66 6.94 0.90 -7.91
N TRP A 67 5.77 1.36 -7.45
CA TRP A 67 5.35 2.76 -7.61
C TRP A 67 6.35 3.73 -6.98
N HIS A 68 6.87 3.40 -5.80
CA HIS A 68 7.90 4.19 -5.13
C HIS A 68 9.21 4.26 -5.94
N ILE A 69 9.64 3.17 -6.58
CA ILE A 69 10.82 3.17 -7.45
C ILE A 69 10.59 4.11 -8.64
N VAL A 70 9.43 4.03 -9.29
CA VAL A 70 9.09 4.91 -10.43
C VAL A 70 9.10 6.38 -10.03
N THR A 71 8.44 6.73 -8.92
CA THR A 71 8.40 8.13 -8.45
C THR A 71 9.78 8.66 -8.09
N VAL A 72 10.63 7.89 -7.41
CA VAL A 72 12.01 8.30 -7.07
C VAL A 72 12.93 8.31 -8.29
N ALA A 73 12.70 7.45 -9.28
CA ALA A 73 13.46 7.48 -10.53
C ALA A 73 13.06 8.66 -11.42
N SER A 74 11.79 9.09 -11.37
CA SER A 74 11.27 10.23 -12.15
C SER A 74 11.66 11.59 -11.58
N VAL A 75 11.87 11.68 -10.26
CA VAL A 75 12.39 12.88 -9.60
C VAL A 75 13.91 12.79 -9.64
N GLY A 76 14.53 13.42 -10.63
CA GLY A 76 15.98 13.48 -10.79
C GLY A 76 16.72 14.02 -9.56
N HIS A 77 18.05 13.97 -9.58
CA HIS A 77 18.97 14.19 -8.45
C HIS A 77 18.84 15.53 -7.67
N ASP A 78 17.96 16.46 -8.08
CA ASP A 78 17.99 17.87 -7.66
C ASP A 78 16.83 18.34 -6.77
N ALA A 79 16.07 17.45 -6.15
CA ALA A 79 15.15 17.85 -5.09
C ALA A 79 15.34 16.97 -3.86
N VAL A 80 15.78 17.57 -2.75
CA VAL A 80 15.60 17.02 -1.40
C VAL A 80 14.38 17.72 -0.80
N PRO A 81 13.16 17.18 -0.96
CA PRO A 81 12.00 17.79 -0.31
C PRO A 81 12.12 17.53 1.19
N ARG A 82 11.96 18.58 2.00
CA ARG A 82 11.86 18.43 3.46
C ARG A 82 10.66 17.53 3.77
N ARG A 83 10.98 16.36 4.32
CA ARG A 83 10.07 15.22 4.47
C ARG A 83 9.19 15.40 5.71
N HIS A 84 8.19 16.26 5.66
CA HIS A 84 7.19 16.29 6.73
C HIS A 84 6.14 15.21 6.49
N ARG A 85 6.25 14.12 7.25
CA ARG A 85 5.30 13.01 7.19
C ARG A 85 4.00 13.47 7.83
N SER A 86 2.89 13.51 7.09
CA SER A 86 1.62 13.90 7.69
C SER A 86 1.10 12.79 8.60
N PHE A 87 1.26 12.97 9.92
CA PHE A 87 0.81 12.04 10.96
C PHE A 87 -0.55 11.38 10.69
N PRO A 88 -1.63 12.10 10.31
CA PRO A 88 -2.94 11.46 10.08
C PRO A 88 -2.96 10.49 8.89
N VAL A 89 -2.23 10.78 7.80
CA VAL A 89 -2.16 9.88 6.63
C VAL A 89 -1.33 8.65 6.96
N VAL A 90 -0.26 8.82 7.75
CA VAL A 90 0.58 7.70 8.20
C VAL A 90 -0.23 6.78 9.09
N MET A 91 -0.94 7.34 10.06
CA MET A 91 -1.76 6.55 10.97
C MET A 91 -2.88 5.83 10.22
N GLY A 92 -3.56 6.52 9.28
CA GLY A 92 -4.54 5.89 8.40
C GLY A 92 -3.95 4.77 7.53
N ALA A 93 -2.75 4.95 6.97
CA ALA A 93 -2.06 3.92 6.20
C ALA A 93 -1.64 2.73 7.07
N THR A 94 -1.21 2.96 8.33
CA THR A 94 -0.89 1.90 9.28
C THR A 94 -2.13 1.10 9.66
N VAL A 95 -3.25 1.76 9.93
CA VAL A 95 -4.53 1.09 10.22
C VAL A 95 -5.01 0.31 9.00
N LEU A 96 -4.89 0.88 7.79
CA LEU A 96 -5.21 0.17 6.54
C LEU A 96 -4.35 -1.09 6.38
N LEU A 97 -3.03 -0.98 6.59
CA LEU A 97 -2.12 -2.12 6.53
C LEU A 97 -2.51 -3.20 7.55
N ALA A 98 -2.86 -2.81 8.78
CA ALA A 98 -3.33 -3.73 9.80
C ALA A 98 -4.64 -4.43 9.40
N ALA A 99 -5.61 -3.68 8.84
CA ALA A 99 -6.87 -4.23 8.35
C ALA A 99 -6.63 -5.26 7.23
N VAL A 100 -5.76 -4.95 6.28
CA VAL A 100 -5.36 -5.82 5.17
C VAL A 100 -4.67 -7.08 5.69
N MET A 101 -3.69 -6.95 6.60
CA MET A 101 -2.98 -8.10 7.17
C MET A 101 -3.94 -9.04 7.91
N LEU A 102 -4.86 -8.45 8.68
CA LEU A 102 -5.86 -9.21 9.40
C LEU A 102 -6.86 -9.88 8.46
N GLY A 103 -7.32 -9.18 7.41
CA GLY A 103 -8.21 -9.75 6.40
C GLY A 103 -7.57 -10.92 5.65
N ALA A 104 -6.31 -10.76 5.26
CA ALA A 104 -5.53 -11.83 4.62
C ALA A 104 -5.32 -13.02 5.57
N TRP A 105 -5.12 -12.78 6.87
CA TRP A 105 -5.03 -13.85 7.87
C TRP A 105 -6.36 -14.59 8.05
N ILE A 106 -7.47 -13.86 8.18
CA ILE A 106 -8.80 -14.46 8.27
C ILE A 106 -9.05 -15.34 7.05
N GLY A 107 -8.83 -14.81 5.84
CA GLY A 107 -9.04 -15.56 4.60
C GLY A 107 -8.09 -16.74 4.38
N ALA A 108 -6.86 -16.66 4.86
CA ALA A 108 -5.88 -17.74 4.75
C ALA A 108 -6.05 -18.83 5.81
N SER A 109 -6.70 -18.52 6.93
CA SER A 109 -6.95 -19.46 8.03
C SER A 109 -8.36 -20.04 7.95
N HIS A 110 -8.57 -21.17 8.62
CA HIS A 110 -9.90 -21.78 8.74
C HIS A 110 -10.89 -20.90 9.53
N SER A 111 -10.41 -19.81 10.15
CA SER A 111 -11.25 -18.88 10.91
C SER A 111 -12.27 -18.14 10.04
N ALA A 112 -12.07 -18.04 8.71
CA ALA A 112 -13.07 -17.50 7.79
C ALA A 112 -14.38 -18.31 7.74
N VAL A 113 -14.34 -19.60 8.11
CA VAL A 113 -15.50 -20.51 8.10
C VAL A 113 -15.93 -20.87 9.53
N ASP A 114 -15.21 -20.36 10.53
CA ASP A 114 -15.49 -20.67 11.92
C ASP A 114 -16.59 -19.77 12.47
N SER A 115 -17.75 -20.36 12.76
CA SER A 115 -18.89 -19.69 13.40
C SER A 115 -18.68 -19.46 14.90
N SER A 116 -17.51 -19.80 15.46
CA SER A 116 -17.19 -19.53 16.85
C SER A 116 -17.27 -18.04 17.18
N VAL A 117 -17.48 -17.73 18.48
CA VAL A 117 -17.49 -16.35 18.98
C VAL A 117 -16.17 -15.64 18.66
N ALA A 118 -15.05 -16.37 18.68
CA ALA A 118 -13.74 -15.85 18.34
C ALA A 118 -13.62 -15.50 16.85
N GLY A 119 -14.09 -16.36 15.95
CA GLY A 119 -14.13 -16.09 14.51
C GLY A 119 -14.98 -14.87 14.19
N GLN A 120 -16.20 -14.80 14.75
CA GLN A 120 -17.08 -13.65 14.58
C GLN A 120 -16.46 -12.35 15.12
N ALA A 121 -15.82 -12.39 16.30
CA ALA A 121 -15.11 -11.25 16.87
C ALA A 121 -13.98 -10.77 15.95
N LEU A 122 -13.25 -11.69 15.32
CA LEU A 122 -12.17 -11.38 14.38
C LEU A 122 -12.69 -10.69 13.11
N HIS A 123 -13.80 -11.16 12.55
CA HIS A 123 -14.49 -10.51 11.42
C HIS A 123 -14.97 -9.10 11.78
N TRP A 124 -15.55 -8.91 12.96
CA TRP A 124 -15.94 -7.58 13.45
C TRP A 124 -14.74 -6.67 13.65
N PHE A 125 -13.64 -7.19 14.20
CA PHE A 125 -12.41 -6.45 14.41
C PHE A 125 -11.80 -5.99 13.06
N HIS A 126 -11.76 -6.86 12.06
CA HIS A 126 -11.35 -6.50 10.71
C HIS A 126 -12.22 -5.39 10.10
N ARG A 127 -13.56 -5.50 10.19
CA ARG A 127 -14.49 -4.46 9.72
C ARG A 127 -14.30 -3.14 10.44
N GLY A 128 -14.08 -3.17 11.76
CA GLY A 128 -13.80 -1.98 12.57
C GLY A 128 -12.52 -1.27 12.12
N LEU A 129 -11.44 -2.02 11.90
CA LEU A 129 -10.18 -1.48 11.38
C LEU A 129 -10.35 -0.90 9.96
N ALA A 130 -11.10 -1.58 9.09
CA ALA A 130 -11.37 -1.09 7.73
C ALA A 130 -12.16 0.22 7.73
N LEU A 131 -13.20 0.32 8.55
CA LEU A 131 -13.99 1.54 8.72
C LEU A 131 -13.16 2.68 9.31
N LEU A 132 -12.31 2.39 10.30
CA LEU A 132 -11.41 3.38 10.87
C LEU A 132 -10.41 3.90 9.83
N ALA A 133 -9.77 3.01 9.06
CA ALA A 133 -8.89 3.40 7.97
C ALA A 133 -9.63 4.26 6.92
N PHE A 134 -10.83 3.85 6.53
CA PHE A 134 -11.67 4.59 5.58
C PHE A 134 -11.96 6.00 6.08
N ALA A 135 -12.42 6.15 7.33
CA ALA A 135 -12.73 7.45 7.91
C ALA A 135 -11.48 8.36 7.99
N MET A 136 -10.36 7.82 8.46
CA MET A 136 -9.12 8.58 8.61
C MET A 136 -8.55 9.04 7.27
N LEU A 137 -8.47 8.13 6.29
CA LEU A 137 -7.92 8.42 4.97
C LEU A 137 -8.88 9.28 4.14
N GLY A 138 -10.18 9.02 4.21
CA GLY A 138 -11.21 9.83 3.57
C GLY A 138 -11.21 11.27 4.10
N HIS A 139 -11.16 11.45 5.42
CA HIS A 139 -11.04 12.77 6.02
C HIS A 139 -9.72 13.47 5.64
N ALA A 140 -8.60 12.74 5.64
CA ALA A 140 -7.31 13.28 5.24
C ALA A 140 -7.22 13.66 3.76
N ALA A 141 -7.95 12.96 2.89
CA ALA A 141 -8.08 13.25 1.47
C ALA A 141 -8.98 14.48 1.24
N TRP A 142 -10.13 14.53 1.91
CA TRP A 142 -11.08 15.64 1.82
C TRP A 142 -10.44 16.99 2.15
N ARG A 143 -9.64 17.05 3.23
CA ARG A 143 -8.89 18.26 3.63
C ARG A 143 -7.83 18.71 2.63
N ARG A 144 -7.50 17.89 1.62
CA ARG A 144 -6.50 18.17 0.59
C ARG A 144 -7.09 18.31 -0.80
N SER A 145 -8.42 18.43 -0.92
CA SER A 145 -9.07 18.77 -2.19
C SER A 145 -8.64 20.19 -2.61
N PRO A 146 -8.19 20.45 -3.86
CA PRO A 146 -8.42 19.65 -5.07
C PRO A 146 -7.20 18.88 -5.60
N ALA A 147 -6.34 18.32 -4.75
CA ALA A 147 -5.24 17.48 -5.25
C ALA A 147 -5.76 16.26 -6.04
N ARG A 148 -5.21 15.99 -7.23
CA ARG A 148 -5.60 14.81 -8.05
C ARG A 148 -5.47 13.50 -7.27
N LEU A 149 -4.43 13.40 -6.43
CA LEU A 149 -4.19 12.24 -5.57
C LEU A 149 -5.22 12.10 -4.44
N ALA A 150 -5.78 13.20 -3.95
CA ALA A 150 -6.87 13.15 -2.96
C ALA A 150 -8.14 12.56 -3.57
N HIS A 151 -8.47 12.95 -4.82
CA HIS A 151 -9.60 12.36 -5.55
C HIS A 151 -9.38 10.89 -5.88
N ALA A 152 -8.17 10.51 -6.31
CA ALA A 152 -7.81 9.12 -6.53
C ALA A 152 -7.96 8.28 -5.25
N LEU A 153 -7.52 8.81 -4.10
CA LEU A 153 -7.67 8.14 -2.81
C LEU A 153 -9.15 7.96 -2.43
N LEU A 154 -9.99 8.99 -2.61
CA LEU A 154 -11.43 8.89 -2.35
C LEU A 154 -12.13 7.89 -3.26
N ALA A 155 -11.81 7.90 -4.56
CA ALA A 155 -12.37 6.97 -5.53
C ALA A 155 -11.99 5.51 -5.20
N LEU A 156 -10.70 5.27 -4.90
CA LEU A 156 -10.23 3.93 -4.50
C LEU A 156 -10.87 3.47 -3.18
N LEU A 157 -11.06 4.35 -2.20
CA LEU A 157 -11.75 3.99 -0.95
C LEU A 157 -13.21 3.59 -1.20
N ALA A 158 -13.90 4.28 -2.12
CA ALA A 158 -15.27 3.94 -2.49
C ALA A 158 -15.34 2.59 -3.24
N ILE A 159 -14.42 2.36 -4.18
CA ILE A 159 -14.31 1.08 -4.91
C ILE A 159 -14.02 -0.06 -3.93
N GLU A 160 -13.08 0.14 -3.00
CA GLU A 160 -12.71 -0.85 -2.00
C GLU A 160 -13.87 -1.25 -1.10
N MET A 161 -14.66 -0.26 -0.66
CA MET A 161 -15.87 -0.51 0.12
C MET A 161 -16.92 -1.29 -0.68
N ALA A 162 -17.13 -0.92 -1.94
CA ALA A 162 -18.06 -1.63 -2.82
C ALA A 162 -17.61 -3.08 -3.06
N LEU A 163 -16.34 -3.31 -3.37
CA LEU A 163 -15.78 -4.65 -3.58
C LEU A 163 -15.84 -5.50 -2.31
N GLY A 164 -15.54 -4.93 -1.14
CA GLY A 164 -15.67 -5.61 0.14
C GLY A 164 -17.12 -6.01 0.45
N LEU A 165 -18.10 -5.15 0.13
CA LEU A 165 -19.52 -5.50 0.25
C LEU A 165 -19.91 -6.61 -0.74
N LEU A 166 -19.47 -6.49 -2.00
CA LEU A 166 -19.72 -7.49 -3.04
C LEU A 166 -19.15 -8.87 -2.68
N LEU A 167 -17.98 -8.92 -2.02
CA LEU A 167 -17.40 -10.19 -1.53
C LEU A 167 -18.28 -10.88 -0.48
N VAL A 168 -19.06 -10.12 0.28
CA VAL A 168 -19.95 -10.67 1.30
C VAL A 168 -21.24 -11.23 0.67
N ILE A 169 -21.71 -10.66 -0.43
CA ILE A 169 -23.03 -10.96 -1.01
C ILE A 169 -23.01 -11.68 -2.36
N GLY A 170 -21.87 -11.77 -3.05
CA GLY A 170 -21.78 -12.16 -4.46
C GLY A 170 -21.30 -13.60 -4.72
N ASP A 171 -21.75 -14.17 -5.84
CA ASP A 171 -21.48 -15.55 -6.27
C ASP A 171 -20.19 -15.74 -7.10
N LEU A 172 -19.51 -14.66 -7.48
CA LEU A 172 -18.26 -14.67 -8.26
C LEU A 172 -17.04 -14.28 -7.41
N PRO A 173 -16.73 -15.02 -6.32
CA PRO A 173 -15.82 -14.54 -5.26
C PRO A 173 -14.38 -14.35 -5.74
N LEU A 174 -13.90 -15.11 -6.73
CA LEU A 174 -12.49 -15.07 -7.12
C LEU A 174 -12.10 -13.74 -7.78
N LEU A 175 -12.85 -13.31 -8.81
CA LEU A 175 -12.52 -12.07 -9.53
C LEU A 175 -12.67 -10.86 -8.60
N ILE A 176 -13.73 -10.85 -7.78
CA ILE A 176 -13.98 -9.78 -6.82
C ILE A 176 -12.88 -9.76 -5.76
N ALA A 177 -12.40 -10.91 -5.28
CA ALA A 177 -11.31 -10.99 -4.31
C ALA A 177 -9.99 -10.47 -4.89
N VAL A 178 -9.69 -10.80 -6.14
CA VAL A 178 -8.51 -10.27 -6.85
C VAL A 178 -8.63 -8.75 -7.01
N ALA A 179 -9.79 -8.24 -7.43
CA ALA A 179 -10.03 -6.81 -7.60
C ALA A 179 -9.93 -6.05 -6.27
N HIS A 180 -10.46 -6.62 -5.19
CA HIS A 180 -10.38 -6.06 -3.84
C HIS A 180 -8.92 -5.97 -3.37
N ASN A 181 -8.18 -7.07 -3.47
CA ASN A 181 -6.77 -7.09 -3.08
C ASN A 181 -5.92 -6.12 -3.92
N LEU A 182 -6.19 -6.02 -5.24
CA LEU A 182 -5.50 -5.07 -6.10
C LEU A 182 -5.81 -3.62 -5.70
N THR A 183 -7.07 -3.32 -5.39
CA THR A 183 -7.50 -1.98 -4.95
C THR A 183 -6.86 -1.60 -3.62
N ALA A 184 -6.79 -2.53 -2.65
CA ALA A 184 -6.03 -2.35 -1.41
C ALA A 184 -4.55 -2.01 -1.67
N ALA A 185 -3.92 -2.68 -2.65
CA ALA A 185 -2.52 -2.42 -3.03
C ALA A 185 -2.34 -0.99 -3.57
N MET A 186 -3.28 -0.54 -4.41
CA MET A 186 -3.28 0.82 -4.95
C MET A 186 -3.53 1.87 -3.87
N LEU A 187 -4.41 1.60 -2.90
CA LEU A 187 -4.62 2.47 -1.74
C LEU A 187 -3.34 2.64 -0.93
N LEU A 188 -2.59 1.57 -0.67
CA LEU A 188 -1.28 1.67 0.00
C LEU A 188 -0.28 2.50 -0.82
N ALA A 189 -0.27 2.37 -2.14
CA ALA A 189 0.61 3.17 -3.01
C ALA A 189 0.27 4.67 -2.99
N VAL A 190 -1.02 5.00 -3.12
CA VAL A 190 -1.49 6.40 -3.13
C VAL A 190 -1.33 7.05 -1.75
N THR A 191 -1.65 6.35 -0.67
CA THR A 191 -1.45 6.88 0.69
C THR A 191 0.02 7.10 1.03
N TRP A 192 0.90 6.19 0.58
CA TRP A 192 2.34 6.37 0.69
C TRP A 192 2.82 7.63 -0.03
N GLN A 193 2.34 7.89 -1.25
CA GLN A 193 2.66 9.10 -2.01
C GLN A 193 2.12 10.36 -1.33
N LEU A 194 0.85 10.37 -0.94
CA LEU A 194 0.21 11.51 -0.26
C LEU A 194 0.92 11.88 1.05
N SER A 195 1.44 10.88 1.78
CA SER A 195 2.22 11.09 3.01
C SER A 195 3.52 11.86 2.79
N ARG A 196 4.02 11.94 1.55
CA ARG A 196 5.26 12.63 1.14
C ARG A 196 5.03 14.02 0.59
N GLU A 197 3.90 14.25 -0.09
CA GLU A 197 3.58 15.56 -0.70
C GLU A 197 3.17 16.62 0.34
N SER A 198 2.80 16.20 1.55
CA SER A 198 2.28 17.09 2.60
C SER A 198 3.30 18.06 3.21
N GLY A 199 4.55 18.07 2.72
CA GLY A 199 5.62 18.93 3.23
C GLY A 199 5.80 20.26 2.49
N THR A 200 5.14 20.48 1.35
CA THR A 200 5.39 21.66 0.49
C THR A 200 4.42 22.83 0.72
N GLN A 201 3.27 22.63 1.34
CA GLN A 201 2.24 23.67 1.51
C GLN A 201 2.41 24.58 2.75
N GLY A 202 3.48 24.40 3.54
CA GLY A 202 3.71 25.16 4.78
C GLY A 202 4.48 26.49 4.63
N LEU A 203 5.01 26.79 3.45
CA LEU A 203 5.69 28.06 3.18
C LEU A 203 4.75 28.93 2.35
N SER A 204 3.91 29.69 3.06
CA SER A 204 3.14 30.77 2.45
C SER A 204 4.11 31.77 1.82
N PRO A 205 4.02 32.08 0.51
CA PRO A 205 4.86 33.08 -0.16
C PRO A 205 4.75 34.49 0.42
N LEU A 206 3.81 34.73 1.34
CA LEU A 206 3.55 36.01 1.99
C LEU A 206 4.55 36.39 3.09
N ALA A 207 5.55 35.56 3.38
CA ALA A 207 6.59 35.86 4.37
C ALA A 207 7.84 36.56 3.76
N ASP A 208 7.95 36.61 2.43
CA ASP A 208 9.10 37.24 1.75
C ASP A 208 8.85 38.73 1.43
N ASP A 209 7.60 39.18 1.50
CA ASP A 209 7.17 40.55 1.16
C ASP A 209 7.26 41.53 2.36
N LYS A 210 7.76 41.09 3.51
CA LYS A 210 7.90 41.93 4.73
C LYS A 210 9.34 42.18 5.15
N ARG A 211 10.30 41.93 4.27
CA ARG A 211 11.74 42.09 4.53
C ARG A 211 12.40 43.21 3.71
N LEU A 212 11.61 43.96 2.95
CA LEU A 212 12.10 45.03 2.07
C LEU A 212 11.63 46.44 2.44
N ASP A 213 10.98 46.61 3.60
CA ASP A 213 10.59 47.92 4.17
C ASP A 213 11.30 48.14 5.51
#